data_AF-A0A1Q5JLL9-F1
#
_entry.id   AF-A0A1Q5JLL9-F1
#
_cell.length_a   1.000
_cell.length_b   1.000
_cell.length_c   1.000
_cell.angle_alpha   90.00
_cell.angle_beta   90.00
_cell.angle_gamma   90.00
#
_symmetry.space_group_name_H-M   'P 1'
#
loop_
_entity.id
_entity.type
_entity.pdbx_description
1 polymer ?
#
loop_
_entity_poly.entity_id
_entity_poly.type
_entity_poly.pdbx_seq_one_letter_code
_entity_poly.pdbx_strand_id
1 'polypeptide(L)'
;MSIHLHFRAVAESEIRDDHTWLAAFMSEAWDNHPDEVAAGVAGSIDKVWNSVNDLYAVADGLDAHAHAHAQAHAYADADKPWALPIYGGRPVPHSADADPSDPPMMMLEPPGVSQAADFLAAVSFDDLWKRAGAKLGGWDEAQARLEFLNHHRSLRGFYGRAASAGHAVVKVVWA
;
A
#
# COMPACT_ATOMS: atom_id res chain seq x y z
N MET A 1 6.71 -12.25 16.55
CA MET A 1 6.09 -12.33 15.21
C MET A 1 5.58 -10.95 14.87
N SER A 2 5.96 -10.46 13.71
CA SER A 2 5.81 -9.07 13.30
C SER A 2 4.93 -9.08 12.08
N ILE A 3 3.85 -8.28 12.10
CA ILE A 3 2.91 -8.25 11.00
C ILE A 3 3.37 -7.21 9.96
N HIS A 4 3.41 -7.62 8.69
CA HIS A 4 3.91 -6.80 7.59
C HIS A 4 2.90 -6.73 6.46
N LEU A 5 2.66 -5.52 5.95
CA LEU A 5 2.07 -5.36 4.62
C LEU A 5 3.19 -5.42 3.59
N HIS A 6 3.18 -6.44 2.74
CA HIS A 6 4.14 -6.66 1.66
C HIS A 6 3.50 -6.35 0.31
N PHE A 7 4.24 -5.69 -0.57
CA PHE A 7 3.84 -5.32 -1.93
C PHE A 7 4.85 -5.89 -2.92
N ARG A 8 4.37 -6.39 -4.05
CA ARG A 8 5.23 -6.81 -5.17
C ARG A 8 4.63 -6.38 -6.51
N ALA A 9 5.44 -5.77 -7.35
CA ALA A 9 5.07 -5.39 -8.71
C ALA A 9 5.27 -6.56 -9.67
N VAL A 10 4.39 -6.72 -10.65
CA VAL A 10 4.43 -7.82 -11.62
C VAL A 10 3.85 -7.38 -12.96
N ALA A 11 4.40 -7.86 -14.07
CA ALA A 11 3.86 -7.57 -15.38
C ALA A 11 2.45 -8.18 -15.53
N GLU A 12 1.53 -7.45 -16.14
CA GLU A 12 0.14 -7.92 -16.36
C GLU A 12 0.09 -9.23 -17.17
N SER A 13 1.06 -9.48 -18.06
CA SER A 13 1.16 -10.72 -18.82
C SER A 13 1.63 -11.93 -18.00
N GLU A 14 2.26 -11.71 -16.85
CA GLU A 14 2.85 -12.75 -16.00
C GLU A 14 1.96 -13.11 -14.82
N ILE A 15 1.03 -12.21 -14.46
CA ILE A 15 0.16 -12.38 -13.30
C ILE A 15 -0.89 -13.46 -13.56
N ARG A 16 -1.14 -14.26 -12.52
CA ARG A 16 -2.26 -15.21 -12.49
C ARG A 16 -3.18 -14.81 -11.36
N ASP A 17 -4.44 -14.60 -11.69
CA ASP A 17 -5.49 -14.30 -10.71
C ASP A 17 -5.94 -15.59 -10.00
N ASP A 18 -4.97 -16.25 -9.37
CA ASP A 18 -5.11 -17.49 -8.63
C ASP A 18 -4.40 -17.32 -7.29
N HIS A 19 -5.17 -17.46 -6.21
CA HIS A 19 -4.67 -17.19 -4.86
C HIS A 19 -3.46 -18.07 -4.52
N THR A 20 -3.50 -19.37 -4.81
CA THR A 20 -2.39 -20.29 -4.51
C THR A 20 -1.12 -19.90 -5.25
N TRP A 21 -1.21 -19.54 -6.54
CA TRP A 21 -0.07 -19.04 -7.29
C TRP A 21 0.45 -17.73 -6.72
N LEU A 22 -0.44 -16.79 -6.36
CA LEU A 22 -0.06 -15.51 -5.77
C LEU A 22 0.56 -15.67 -4.37
N ALA A 23 0.12 -16.64 -3.57
CA ALA A 23 0.72 -16.98 -2.29
C ALA A 23 2.17 -17.42 -2.45
N ALA A 24 2.42 -18.36 -3.37
CA ALA A 24 3.77 -18.82 -3.66
C ALA A 24 4.64 -17.68 -4.23
N PHE A 25 4.09 -16.91 -5.17
CA PHE A 25 4.74 -15.74 -5.75
C PHE A 25 5.13 -14.71 -4.67
N MET A 26 4.23 -14.37 -3.75
CA MET A 26 4.51 -13.40 -2.70
C MET A 26 5.46 -13.97 -1.63
N SER A 27 5.40 -15.27 -1.34
CA SER A 27 6.29 -15.94 -0.39
C SER A 27 7.73 -16.00 -0.89
N GLU A 28 7.95 -16.34 -2.17
CA GLU A 28 9.29 -16.36 -2.78
C GLU A 28 9.97 -14.99 -2.71
N ALA A 29 9.19 -13.94 -2.94
CA ALA A 29 9.66 -12.56 -2.81
C ALA A 29 9.97 -12.18 -1.37
N TRP A 30 9.20 -12.71 -0.41
CA TRP A 30 9.47 -12.48 1.00
C TRP A 30 10.79 -13.12 1.43
N ASP A 31 11.08 -14.33 0.94
CA ASP A 31 12.36 -15.02 1.20
C ASP A 31 13.55 -14.27 0.57
N ASN A 32 13.34 -13.57 -0.56
CA ASN A 32 14.34 -12.76 -1.26
C ASN A 32 14.17 -11.24 -1.05
N HIS A 33 13.45 -10.83 0.01
CA HIS A 33 12.96 -9.46 0.17
C HIS A 33 14.02 -8.36 0.06
N PRO A 34 15.23 -8.49 0.66
CA PRO A 34 16.27 -7.46 0.53
C PRO A 34 16.66 -7.17 -0.92
N ASP A 35 16.77 -8.21 -1.75
CA ASP A 35 17.16 -8.09 -3.15
C ASP A 35 16.03 -7.51 -3.99
N GLU A 36 14.79 -7.91 -3.73
CA GLU A 36 13.62 -7.37 -4.44
C GLU A 36 13.34 -5.90 -4.10
N VAL A 37 13.55 -5.50 -2.85
CA VAL A 37 13.50 -4.10 -2.42
C VAL A 37 14.60 -3.28 -3.10
N ALA A 38 15.82 -3.82 -3.16
CA ALA A 38 16.93 -3.16 -3.84
C ALA A 38 16.68 -3.02 -5.36
N ALA A 39 16.09 -4.03 -6.00
CA ALA A 39 15.63 -3.98 -7.38
C ALA A 39 14.40 -3.06 -7.57
N GLY A 40 13.73 -2.71 -6.47
CA GLY A 40 12.58 -1.84 -6.46
C GLY A 40 11.29 -2.49 -6.97
N VAL A 41 11.25 -3.83 -6.97
CA VAL A 41 10.13 -4.69 -7.39
C VAL A 41 9.25 -5.07 -6.20
N ALA A 42 9.79 -5.04 -4.98
CA ALA A 42 9.02 -5.25 -3.76
C ALA A 42 9.20 -4.11 -2.73
N GLY A 43 8.31 -4.10 -1.74
CA GLY A 43 8.37 -3.20 -0.59
C GLY A 43 7.57 -3.76 0.58
N SER A 44 7.85 -3.31 1.81
CA SER A 44 7.02 -3.68 2.96
C SER A 44 6.95 -2.58 4.00
N ILE A 45 5.89 -2.63 4.82
CA ILE A 45 5.68 -1.75 5.98
C ILE A 45 5.42 -2.64 7.19
N ASP A 46 6.26 -2.53 8.22
CA ASP A 46 6.07 -3.24 9.50
C ASP A 46 5.06 -2.48 10.37
N LYS A 47 3.95 -3.13 10.75
CA LYS A 47 2.92 -2.69 11.72
C LYS A 47 2.16 -1.38 11.47
N VAL A 48 2.75 -0.40 10.80
CA VAL A 48 2.24 0.98 10.75
C VAL A 48 1.51 1.30 9.45
N TRP A 49 1.21 0.32 8.59
CA TRP A 49 0.56 0.60 7.30
C TRP A 49 -0.83 1.22 7.45
N ASN A 50 -1.57 0.88 8.51
CA ASN A 50 -2.84 1.53 8.85
C ASN A 50 -2.61 3.04 9.08
N SER A 51 -1.58 3.37 9.87
CA SER A 51 -1.22 4.76 10.16
C SER A 51 -0.69 5.49 8.92
N VAL A 52 0.03 4.80 8.03
CA VAL A 52 0.46 5.36 6.74
C VAL A 52 -0.74 5.65 5.84
N ASN A 53 -1.77 4.80 5.86
CA ASN A 53 -3.03 5.09 5.19
C ASN A 53 -3.73 6.32 5.80
N ASP A 54 -3.76 6.44 7.12
CA ASP A 54 -4.32 7.61 7.81
C ASP A 54 -3.55 8.91 7.48
N LEU A 55 -2.23 8.82 7.29
CA LEU A 55 -1.42 9.93 6.78
C LEU A 55 -1.89 10.37 5.39
N TYR A 56 -2.27 9.45 4.51
CA TYR A 56 -2.76 9.79 3.17
C TYR A 56 -4.22 10.23 3.17
N ALA A 57 -5.06 9.71 4.06
CA ALA A 57 -6.47 10.07 4.17
C ALA A 57 -6.70 11.56 4.41
N VAL A 58 -5.78 12.27 5.07
CA VAL A 58 -5.89 13.73 5.26
C VAL A 58 -5.72 14.54 3.96
N ALA A 59 -5.28 13.90 2.87
CA ALA A 59 -5.26 14.47 1.54
C ALA A 59 -6.65 14.59 0.92
N ASP A 60 -7.61 13.74 1.32
CA ASP A 60 -9.02 13.90 0.92
C ASP A 60 -9.57 15.26 1.40
N GLY A 61 -9.09 15.74 2.57
CA GLY A 61 -9.34 17.09 3.07
C GLY A 61 -8.43 18.18 2.50
N LEU A 62 -7.47 17.88 1.62
CA LEU A 62 -6.78 18.89 0.79
C LEU A 62 -7.68 19.32 -0.39
N ASP A 63 -8.52 18.40 -0.89
CA ASP A 63 -9.48 18.66 -1.96
C ASP A 63 -10.91 18.97 -1.46
N ALA A 64 -11.29 18.51 -0.25
CA ALA A 64 -12.65 18.66 0.27
C ALA A 64 -12.81 19.80 1.30
N HIS A 65 -13.28 20.95 0.82
CA HIS A 65 -14.38 21.64 1.52
C HIS A 65 -15.68 20.83 1.31
N ALA A 66 -15.82 19.62 1.89
CA ALA A 66 -17.10 18.90 1.94
C ALA A 66 -17.10 17.68 2.89
N HIS A 67 -17.86 17.85 3.96
CA HIS A 67 -18.64 16.86 4.72
C HIS A 67 -17.99 15.78 5.61
N ALA A 68 -18.45 15.86 6.87
CA ALA A 68 -18.30 14.92 7.95
C ALA A 68 -19.14 13.65 7.74
N HIS A 69 -18.54 12.47 7.94
CA HIS A 69 -18.84 11.53 9.03
C HIS A 69 -17.98 10.28 8.79
N ALA A 70 -16.86 10.20 9.51
CA ALA A 70 -16.07 8.98 9.57
C ALA A 70 -16.89 7.90 10.30
N GLN A 71 -16.98 6.71 9.69
CA GLN A 71 -16.99 5.35 10.31
C GLN A 71 -17.75 4.29 9.48
N ALA A 72 -18.28 4.59 8.28
CA ALA A 72 -19.00 3.61 7.44
C ALA A 72 -18.36 3.27 6.07
N HIS A 73 -17.21 3.85 5.70
CA HIS A 73 -16.78 3.93 4.30
C HIS A 73 -15.50 3.15 3.90
N ALA A 74 -15.02 2.20 4.71
CA ALA A 74 -13.78 1.46 4.39
C ALA A 74 -13.76 0.81 2.99
N TYR A 75 -14.93 0.46 2.43
CA TYR A 75 -15.06 -0.01 1.04
C TYR A 75 -15.37 1.08 0.01
N ALA A 76 -15.97 2.21 0.41
CA ALA A 76 -16.29 3.31 -0.49
C ALA A 76 -15.07 4.20 -0.79
N ASP A 77 -14.08 4.20 0.12
CA ASP A 77 -12.85 4.96 -0.04
C ASP A 77 -11.77 4.16 -0.80
N ALA A 78 -11.96 2.86 -1.04
CA ALA A 78 -10.97 1.99 -1.69
C ALA A 78 -10.61 2.42 -3.13
N ASP A 79 -11.51 3.14 -3.80
CA ASP A 79 -11.31 3.72 -5.12
C ASP A 79 -10.71 5.13 -5.09
N LYS A 80 -10.57 5.74 -3.90
CA LYS A 80 -9.97 7.08 -3.79
C LYS A 80 -8.45 6.98 -3.99
N PRO A 81 -7.83 7.91 -4.73
CA PRO A 81 -6.39 7.87 -5.02
C PRO A 81 -5.50 7.73 -3.78
N TRP A 82 -5.90 8.29 -2.63
CA TRP A 82 -5.14 8.22 -1.39
C TRP A 82 -5.18 6.85 -0.70
N ALA A 83 -6.22 6.04 -0.94
CA ALA A 83 -6.36 4.70 -0.36
C ALA A 83 -5.66 3.63 -1.22
N LEU A 84 -5.47 3.92 -2.52
CA LEU A 84 -4.83 3.00 -3.47
C LEU A 84 -3.46 2.48 -3.02
N PRO A 85 -2.55 3.26 -2.42
CA PRO A 85 -1.24 2.76 -2.02
C PRO A 85 -1.29 1.64 -0.98
N ILE A 86 -2.25 1.68 -0.04
CA ILE A 86 -2.34 0.72 1.08
C ILE A 86 -3.44 -0.31 0.82
N TYR A 87 -4.70 0.12 0.72
CA TYR A 87 -5.85 -0.80 0.68
C TYR A 87 -6.51 -0.97 -0.68
N GLY A 88 -6.29 -0.06 -1.63
CA GLY A 88 -6.97 -0.16 -2.91
C GLY A 88 -6.56 -1.37 -3.75
N GLY A 89 -7.39 -1.68 -4.72
CA GLY A 89 -7.34 -2.91 -5.50
C GLY A 89 -8.54 -3.79 -5.21
N ARG A 90 -8.66 -4.87 -5.97
CA ARG A 90 -9.69 -5.88 -5.76
C ARG A 90 -9.16 -6.99 -4.85
N PRO A 91 -10.00 -7.61 -4.00
CA PRO A 91 -9.60 -8.80 -3.28
C PRO A 91 -9.33 -9.94 -4.27
N VAL A 92 -8.29 -10.72 -3.99
CA VAL A 92 -8.02 -11.98 -4.69
C VAL A 92 -8.80 -13.08 -3.96
N PRO A 93 -9.78 -13.74 -4.61
CA PRO A 93 -10.58 -14.74 -3.95
C PRO A 93 -9.76 -15.99 -3.65
N HIS A 94 -9.88 -16.51 -2.43
CA HIS A 94 -9.42 -17.86 -2.11
C HIS A 94 -10.13 -18.89 -3.01
N SER A 95 -9.39 -19.92 -3.43
CA SER A 95 -10.01 -21.09 -4.07
C SER A 95 -10.84 -21.87 -3.04
N ALA A 96 -11.76 -22.72 -3.50
CA ALA A 96 -12.64 -23.49 -2.61
C ALA A 96 -11.87 -24.43 -1.66
N ASP A 97 -10.66 -24.83 -2.03
CA ASP A 97 -9.80 -25.74 -1.29
C ASP A 97 -8.62 -25.02 -0.59
N ALA A 98 -8.62 -23.67 -0.57
CA ALA A 98 -7.53 -22.89 0.02
C ALA A 98 -7.42 -23.08 1.53
N ASP A 99 -6.20 -22.96 2.06
CA ASP A 99 -5.97 -23.04 3.50
C ASP A 99 -6.61 -21.81 4.18
N PRO A 100 -7.47 -21.95 5.20
CA PRO A 100 -8.04 -20.81 5.92
C PRO A 100 -7.00 -19.89 6.59
N SER A 101 -5.75 -20.36 6.73
CA SER A 101 -4.62 -19.58 7.23
C SER A 101 -3.91 -18.76 6.13
N ASP A 102 -4.26 -18.97 4.86
CA ASP A 102 -3.72 -18.21 3.74
C ASP A 102 -4.08 -16.72 3.87
N PRO A 103 -3.10 -15.81 3.78
CA PRO A 103 -3.34 -14.40 4.07
C PRO A 103 -4.24 -13.74 3.02
N PRO A 104 -5.02 -12.71 3.42
CA PRO A 104 -5.80 -11.94 2.47
C PRO A 104 -4.88 -11.19 1.50
N MET A 105 -5.23 -11.22 0.23
CA MET A 105 -4.48 -10.56 -0.84
C MET A 105 -5.33 -9.56 -1.59
N MET A 106 -4.71 -8.45 -1.96
CA MET A 106 -5.29 -7.42 -2.81
C MET A 106 -4.47 -7.31 -4.09
N MET A 107 -5.16 -7.10 -5.21
CA MET A 107 -4.53 -6.88 -6.49
C MET A 107 -4.96 -5.53 -7.05
N LEU A 108 -3.96 -4.67 -7.31
CA LEU A 108 -4.16 -3.37 -7.93
C LEU A 108 -3.69 -3.46 -9.38
N GLU A 109 -4.64 -3.34 -10.30
CA GLU A 109 -4.39 -3.39 -11.75
C GLU A 109 -3.58 -2.17 -12.21
N PRO A 110 -2.89 -2.23 -13.37
CA PRO A 110 -1.98 -1.17 -13.83
C PRO A 110 -2.58 0.25 -13.85
N PRO A 111 -3.87 0.47 -14.22
CA PRO A 111 -4.49 1.79 -14.10
C PRO A 111 -4.54 2.31 -12.66
N GLY A 112 -4.84 1.44 -11.69
CA GLY A 112 -4.85 1.79 -10.27
C GLY A 112 -3.44 2.05 -9.73
N VAL A 113 -2.44 1.30 -10.19
CA VAL A 113 -1.02 1.53 -9.86
C VAL A 113 -0.58 2.91 -10.36
N SER A 114 -1.00 3.29 -11.56
CA SER A 114 -0.73 4.62 -12.13
C SER A 114 -1.38 5.73 -11.30
N GLN A 115 -2.65 5.58 -10.92
CA GLN A 115 -3.34 6.53 -10.05
C GLN A 115 -2.67 6.66 -8.67
N ALA A 116 -2.24 5.55 -8.08
CA ALA A 116 -1.49 5.56 -6.82
C ALA A 116 -0.15 6.30 -6.96
N ALA A 117 0.57 6.07 -8.06
CA ALA A 117 1.82 6.75 -8.35
C ALA A 117 1.63 8.27 -8.53
N ASP A 118 0.61 8.67 -9.28
CA ASP A 118 0.26 10.08 -9.50
C ASP A 118 -0.11 10.78 -8.18
N PHE A 119 -0.94 10.14 -7.36
CA PHE A 119 -1.26 10.64 -6.02
C PHE A 119 -0.01 10.86 -5.17
N LEU A 120 0.85 9.82 -5.05
CA LEU A 120 2.07 9.88 -4.25
C LEU A 120 3.09 10.89 -4.77
N ALA A 121 3.08 11.17 -6.07
CA ALA A 121 3.93 12.19 -6.68
C ALA A 121 3.40 13.61 -6.43
N ALA A 122 2.08 13.79 -6.37
CA ALA A 122 1.43 15.09 -6.22
C ALA A 122 1.39 15.59 -4.76
N VAL A 123 1.25 14.71 -3.78
CA VAL A 123 1.14 15.11 -2.37
C VAL A 123 2.48 15.50 -1.74
N SER A 124 2.45 16.52 -0.89
CA SER A 124 3.59 16.97 -0.09
C SER A 124 3.59 16.28 1.27
N PHE A 125 4.65 15.54 1.58
CA PHE A 125 4.80 14.92 2.91
C PHE A 125 4.66 15.92 4.05
N ASP A 126 5.23 17.12 3.90
CA ASP A 126 5.20 18.14 4.94
C ASP A 126 3.77 18.65 5.20
N ASP A 127 2.95 18.76 4.16
CA ASP A 127 1.55 19.15 4.30
C ASP A 127 0.70 18.05 4.92
N LEU A 128 0.95 16.79 4.56
CA LEU A 128 0.33 15.63 5.21
C LEU A 128 0.70 15.56 6.69
N TRP A 129 2.00 15.68 7.01
CA TRP A 129 2.50 15.63 8.37
C TRP A 129 1.97 16.79 9.22
N LYS A 130 1.88 18.01 8.68
CA LYS A 130 1.29 19.15 9.40
C LYS A 130 -0.14 18.88 9.87
N ARG A 131 -0.91 18.07 9.13
CA ARG A 131 -2.32 17.74 9.44
C ARG A 131 -2.46 16.50 10.33
N ALA A 132 -1.68 15.47 10.07
CA ALA A 132 -1.81 14.17 10.74
C ALA A 132 -0.79 13.94 11.87
N GLY A 133 0.35 14.63 11.84
CA GLY A 133 1.53 14.36 12.66
C GLY A 133 1.27 14.41 14.16
N ALA A 134 0.41 15.32 14.64
CA ALA A 134 0.04 15.37 16.06
C ALA A 134 -0.67 14.10 16.56
N LYS A 135 -1.38 13.38 15.68
CA LYS A 135 -2.04 12.11 16.00
C LYS A 135 -1.11 10.91 15.81
N LEU A 136 -0.17 11.01 14.87
CA LEU A 136 0.72 9.93 14.46
C LEU A 136 2.07 9.92 15.21
N GLY A 137 2.49 11.06 15.75
CA GLY A 137 3.83 11.30 16.28
C GLY A 137 4.16 10.63 17.62
N GLY A 138 3.15 10.10 18.33
CA GLY A 138 3.36 9.41 19.60
C GLY A 138 4.18 10.21 20.61
N TRP A 139 5.14 9.55 21.27
CA TRP A 139 6.01 10.17 22.28
C TRP A 139 7.31 10.77 21.72
N ASP A 140 7.73 10.38 20.52
CA ASP A 140 8.88 10.95 19.80
C ASP A 140 8.46 11.35 18.38
N GLU A 141 7.96 12.58 18.26
CA GLU A 141 7.45 13.11 17.01
C GLU A 141 8.52 13.18 15.92
N ALA A 142 9.78 13.45 16.29
CA ALA A 142 10.86 13.56 15.32
C ALA A 142 11.21 12.19 14.71
N GLN A 143 11.29 11.16 15.56
CA GLN A 143 11.49 9.78 15.10
C GLN A 143 10.32 9.30 14.25
N ALA A 144 9.08 9.51 14.72
CA ALA A 144 7.89 9.15 13.96
C ALA A 144 7.86 9.86 12.61
N ARG A 145 8.12 11.17 12.57
CA ARG A 145 8.16 11.92 11.30
C ARG A 145 9.17 11.32 10.31
N LEU A 146 10.35 10.93 10.78
CA LEU A 146 11.37 10.30 9.94
C LEU A 146 10.91 8.94 9.40
N GLU A 147 10.30 8.11 10.24
CA GLU A 147 9.74 6.81 9.83
C GLU A 147 8.68 6.95 8.74
N PHE A 148 7.69 7.83 8.95
CA PHE A 148 6.64 8.08 7.97
C PHE A 148 7.18 8.71 6.67
N LEU A 149 8.18 9.58 6.76
CA LEU A 149 8.85 10.13 5.57
C LEU A 149 9.54 9.04 4.76
N ASN A 150 10.19 8.08 5.44
CA ASN A 150 10.82 6.96 4.77
C ASN A 150 9.77 6.07 4.09
N HIS A 151 8.65 5.76 4.75
CA HIS A 151 7.56 5.03 4.11
C HIS A 151 6.99 5.76 2.89
N HIS A 152 6.76 7.08 2.99
CA HIS A 152 6.27 7.87 1.87
C HIS A 152 7.24 7.85 0.68
N ARG A 153 8.54 8.04 0.92
CA ARG A 153 9.57 7.99 -0.14
C ARG A 153 9.67 6.60 -0.78
N SER A 154 9.66 5.55 0.04
CA SER A 154 9.70 4.17 -0.44
C SER A 154 8.49 3.84 -1.30
N LEU A 155 7.27 4.18 -0.85
CA LEU A 155 6.04 3.95 -1.61
C LEU A 155 6.02 4.76 -2.91
N ARG A 156 6.40 6.04 -2.87
CA ARG A 156 6.50 6.88 -4.07
C ARG A 156 7.46 6.30 -5.10
N GLY A 157 8.63 5.83 -4.66
CA GLY A 157 9.61 5.20 -5.54
C GLY A 157 9.12 3.87 -6.11
N PHE A 158 8.50 3.03 -5.28
CA PHE A 158 7.94 1.74 -5.67
C PHE A 158 6.82 1.90 -6.71
N TYR A 159 5.77 2.66 -6.38
CA TYR A 159 4.63 2.87 -7.28
C TYR A 159 5.02 3.61 -8.56
N GLY A 160 5.94 4.59 -8.47
CA GLY A 160 6.44 5.28 -9.66
C GLY A 160 7.14 4.35 -10.65
N ARG A 161 7.94 3.39 -10.17
CA ARG A 161 8.58 2.38 -11.03
C ARG A 161 7.57 1.39 -11.60
N ALA A 162 6.66 0.88 -10.75
CA ALA A 162 5.62 -0.06 -11.18
C ALA A 162 4.71 0.56 -12.26
N ALA A 163 4.29 1.81 -12.08
CA ALA A 163 3.50 2.55 -13.06
C ALA A 163 4.26 2.77 -14.38
N SER A 164 5.54 3.17 -14.30
CA SER A 164 6.37 3.37 -15.50
C SER A 164 6.57 2.09 -16.31
N ALA A 165 6.51 0.93 -15.65
CA ALA A 165 6.63 -0.38 -16.28
C ALA A 165 5.26 -0.97 -16.73
N GLY A 166 4.14 -0.31 -16.41
CA GLY A 166 2.80 -0.84 -16.68
C GLY A 166 2.47 -2.10 -15.86
N HIS A 167 3.08 -2.24 -14.69
CA HIS A 167 2.92 -3.41 -13.82
C HIS A 167 1.67 -3.29 -12.94
N ALA A 168 1.08 -4.44 -12.61
CA ALA A 168 0.15 -4.58 -11.50
C ALA A 168 0.91 -4.68 -10.17
N VAL A 169 0.21 -4.48 -9.05
CA VAL A 169 0.76 -4.65 -7.70
C VAL A 169 -0.09 -5.61 -6.89
N VAL A 170 0.54 -6.65 -6.37
CA VAL A 170 -0.05 -7.59 -5.40
C VAL A 170 0.34 -7.16 -4.00
N LYS A 171 -0.60 -7.26 -3.07
CA LYS A 171 -0.41 -6.91 -1.66
C LYS A 171 -0.88 -8.05 -0.78
N VAL A 172 -0.12 -8.32 0.28
CA VAL A 172 -0.42 -9.40 1.22
C VAL A 172 0.00 -9.00 2.63
N VAL A 173 -0.70 -9.51 3.64
CA VAL A 173 -0.36 -9.30 5.04
C VAL A 173 0.25 -10.58 5.61
N TRP A 174 1.53 -10.52 5.99
CA TRP A 174 2.24 -11.60 6.68
C TRP A 174 2.25 -11.36 8.19
N ALA A 175 2.18 -12.42 9.02
CA ALA A 175 2.23 -12.34 10.49
C ALA A 175 3.45 -13.04 11.09
#